data_AF-A0A7L3MQ48-F1
#
_entry.id   AF-A0A7L3MQ48-F1
#
_cell.length_a   1.000
_cell.length_b   1.000
_cell.length_c   1.000
_cell.angle_alpha   90.00
_cell.angle_beta   90.00
_cell.angle_gamma   90.00
#
_symmetry.space_group_name_H-M   'P 1'
#
loop_
_entity.id
_entity.type
_entity.pdbx_description
1 polymer ?
#
loop_
_entity_poly.entity_id
_entity_poly.type
_entity_poly.pdbx_seq_one_letter_code
_entity_poly.pdbx_strand_id
1 'polypeptide(L)'
;FFQLILQKELHVVYALSHVCGQDRTLLAGILLKIFLHEKLESLLLRTLNDREISMEDEATTLFRATTLASTLMEQYMKATATSFVHHALKDSILKIMESK
;
A
#
# COMPACT_ATOMS: atom_id res chain seq x y z
N PHE A 1 -2.10 -11.92 -20.07
CA PHE A 1 -2.86 -11.17 -19.04
C PHE A 1 -1.95 -10.49 -18.02
N PHE A 2 -1.08 -11.20 -17.29
CA PHE A 2 -0.14 -10.57 -16.33
C PHE A 2 0.71 -9.46 -16.93
N GLN A 3 1.21 -9.63 -18.17
CA GLN A 3 1.96 -8.58 -18.86
C GLN A 3 1.18 -7.26 -19.05
N LEU A 4 -0.15 -7.31 -19.17
CA LEU A 4 -1.00 -6.11 -19.27
C LEU A 4 -1.14 -5.39 -17.93
N ILE A 5 -1.18 -6.14 -16.83
CA ILE A 5 -1.24 -5.57 -15.47
C ILE A 5 0.07 -4.84 -15.13
N LEU A 6 1.20 -5.36 -15.60
CA LEU A 6 2.55 -4.86 -15.28
C LEU A 6 3.00 -3.69 -16.19
N GLN A 7 2.13 -3.19 -17.07
CA GLN A 7 2.45 -2.03 -17.90
C GLN A 7 2.66 -0.77 -17.04
N LYS A 8 3.61 0.08 -17.43
CA LYS A 8 4.03 1.25 -16.63
C LYS A 8 2.92 2.26 -16.43
N GLU A 9 1.99 2.33 -17.37
CA GLU A 9 0.86 3.24 -17.37
C GLU A 9 -0.23 2.82 -16.38
N LEU A 10 -0.19 1.57 -15.88
CA LEU A 10 -1.10 1.02 -14.87
C LEU A 10 -2.60 1.18 -15.18
N HIS A 11 -2.98 1.33 -16.46
CA HIS A 11 -4.38 1.49 -16.88
C HIS A 11 -5.29 0.38 -16.35
N VAL A 12 -4.82 -0.87 -16.38
CA VAL A 12 -5.57 -2.03 -15.85
C VAL A 12 -5.74 -1.92 -14.34
N VAL A 13 -4.71 -1.50 -13.60
CA VAL A 13 -4.78 -1.30 -12.15
C VAL A 13 -5.79 -0.21 -11.80
N TYR A 14 -5.82 0.89 -12.56
CA TYR A 14 -6.81 1.95 -12.35
C TYR A 14 -8.24 1.49 -12.66
N ALA A 15 -8.44 0.75 -13.74
CA ALA A 15 -9.74 0.17 -14.06
C ALA A 15 -10.23 -0.78 -12.95
N LEU A 16 -9.34 -1.66 -12.48
CA LEU A 16 -9.62 -2.57 -11.36
C LEU A 16 -9.95 -1.80 -10.07
N SER A 17 -9.19 -0.75 -9.75
CA SER A 17 -9.45 0.10 -8.59
C SER A 17 -10.84 0.74 -8.61
N HIS A 18 -11.34 1.09 -9.79
CA HIS A 18 -12.64 1.71 -9.95
C HIS A 18 -13.78 0.72 -9.77
N VAL A 19 -13.64 -0.51 -10.28
CA VAL A 19 -14.69 -1.54 -10.20
C VAL A 19 -14.69 -2.32 -8.88
N CYS A 20 -13.53 -2.46 -8.21
CA CYS A 20 -13.38 -3.23 -6.97
C CYS A 20 -13.54 -2.37 -5.69
N GLY A 21 -14.39 -1.34 -5.71
CA GLY A 21 -14.51 -0.39 -4.59
C GLY A 21 -14.79 -1.04 -3.23
N GLN A 22 -15.61 -2.10 -3.19
CA GLN A 22 -15.95 -2.85 -1.96
C GLN A 22 -14.86 -3.84 -1.53
N ASP A 23 -14.15 -4.45 -2.49
CA ASP A 23 -13.13 -5.49 -2.26
C ASP A 23 -11.70 -4.95 -2.37
N ARG A 24 -11.50 -3.66 -2.07
CA ARG A 24 -10.21 -2.97 -2.24
C ARG A 24 -9.06 -3.66 -1.52
N THR A 25 -9.30 -4.18 -0.31
CA THR A 25 -8.30 -4.91 0.49
C THR A 25 -7.81 -6.16 -0.24
N LEU A 26 -8.73 -6.91 -0.86
CA LEU A 26 -8.40 -8.10 -1.64
C LEU A 26 -7.63 -7.71 -2.91
N LEU A 27 -8.10 -6.68 -3.62
CA LEU A 27 -7.41 -6.16 -4.81
C LEU A 27 -5.97 -5.74 -4.48
N ALA A 28 -5.78 -4.96 -3.41
CA ALA A 28 -4.47 -4.52 -2.95
C ALA A 28 -3.55 -5.72 -2.67
N GLY A 29 -4.04 -6.75 -1.98
CA GLY A 29 -3.24 -7.94 -1.66
C GLY A 29 -2.82 -8.73 -2.90
N ILE A 30 -3.72 -8.88 -3.88
CA ILE A 30 -3.43 -9.57 -5.15
C ILE A 30 -2.40 -8.77 -5.95
N LEU A 31 -2.62 -7.47 -6.14
CA LEU A 31 -1.70 -6.60 -6.88
C LEU A 31 -0.32 -6.59 -6.22
N LEU A 32 -0.26 -6.43 -4.90
CA LEU A 32 1.00 -6.40 -4.19
C LEU A 32 1.76 -7.72 -4.36
N LYS A 33 1.07 -8.87 -4.27
CA LYS A 33 1.68 -10.18 -4.52
C LYS A 33 2.26 -10.31 -5.93
N ILE A 34 1.52 -9.82 -6.95
CA ILE A 34 1.97 -9.85 -8.35
C ILE A 34 3.21 -8.97 -8.53
N PHE A 35 3.14 -7.69 -8.12
CA PHE A 35 4.23 -6.75 -8.34
C PHE A 35 5.48 -7.07 -7.52
N LEU A 36 5.34 -7.59 -6.30
CA LEU A 36 6.48 -8.09 -5.50
C LEU A 36 7.18 -9.27 -6.18
N HIS A 37 6.41 -10.23 -6.72
CA HIS A 37 6.99 -11.38 -7.42
C HIS A 37 7.86 -10.94 -8.60
N GLU A 38 7.43 -9.89 -9.31
CA GLU A 38 8.13 -9.34 -10.47
C GLU A 38 9.18 -8.27 -10.11
N LYS A 39 9.39 -7.96 -8.81
CA LYS A 39 10.28 -6.89 -8.33
C LYS A 39 9.92 -5.50 -8.89
N LEU A 40 8.63 -5.25 -9.05
CA LEU A 40 8.04 -4.01 -9.57
C LEU A 40 7.18 -3.29 -8.52
N GLU A 41 7.26 -3.67 -7.24
CA GLU A 41 6.51 -3.03 -6.15
C GLU A 41 6.78 -1.52 -6.06
N SER A 42 8.03 -1.11 -6.31
CA SER A 42 8.39 0.32 -6.32
C SER A 42 7.68 1.08 -7.44
N LEU A 43 7.46 0.47 -8.62
CA LEU A 43 6.69 1.05 -9.71
C LEU A 43 5.23 1.25 -9.27
N LEU A 44 4.60 0.19 -8.76
CA LEU A 44 3.21 0.25 -8.31
C LEU A 44 2.98 1.32 -7.23
N LEU A 45 3.78 1.28 -6.17
CA LEU A 45 3.60 2.16 -5.01
C LEU A 45 3.90 3.62 -5.36
N ARG A 46 4.98 3.90 -6.10
CA ARG A 46 5.31 5.28 -6.49
C ARG A 46 4.25 5.86 -7.42
N THR A 47 3.87 5.14 -8.47
CA THR A 47 2.90 5.67 -9.43
C THR A 47 1.53 5.93 -8.80
N LEU A 48 1.09 5.11 -7.84
CA LEU A 48 -0.17 5.36 -7.13
C LEU A 48 -0.05 6.50 -6.10
N ASN A 49 1.06 6.58 -5.38
CA ASN A 49 1.28 7.68 -4.42
C ASN A 49 1.45 9.02 -5.13
N ASP A 50 2.21 9.09 -6.23
CA ASP A 50 2.39 10.29 -7.04
C ASP A 50 1.05 10.77 -7.60
N ARG A 51 0.20 9.83 -8.03
CA ARG A 51 -1.17 10.17 -8.46
C ARG A 51 -2.00 10.74 -7.33
N GLU A 52 -1.97 10.15 -6.14
CA GLU A 52 -2.73 10.65 -4.99
C GLU A 52 -2.26 12.05 -4.59
N ILE A 53 -0.94 12.29 -4.58
CA ILE A 53 -0.36 13.63 -4.38
C ILE A 53 -0.85 14.61 -5.45
N SER A 54 -0.87 14.20 -6.72
CA SER A 54 -1.26 15.08 -7.83
C SER A 54 -2.76 15.45 -7.85
N MET A 55 -3.61 14.64 -7.21
CA MET A 55 -5.06 14.85 -7.17
C MET A 55 -5.50 15.55 -5.88
N GLU A 56 -4.62 15.75 -4.92
CA GLU A 56 -4.92 16.38 -3.64
C GLU A 56 -4.69 17.89 -3.73
N ASP A 57 -5.74 18.66 -3.46
CA ASP A 57 -5.67 20.13 -3.47
C ASP A 57 -5.18 20.70 -2.12
N GLU A 58 -5.35 19.95 -1.02
CA GLU A 58 -5.06 20.39 0.34
C GLU A 58 -4.07 19.44 1.03
N ALA A 59 -2.88 19.94 1.36
CA ALA A 59 -1.82 19.13 1.95
C ALA A 59 -2.21 18.48 3.29
N THR A 60 -3.13 19.10 4.04
CA THR A 60 -3.61 18.56 5.33
C THR A 60 -4.58 17.39 5.21
N THR A 61 -5.06 17.06 4.01
CA THR A 61 -5.93 15.90 3.72
C THR A 61 -5.24 14.77 2.98
N LEU A 62 -4.01 15.00 2.48
CA LEU A 62 -3.21 14.03 1.76
C LEU A 62 -3.08 12.68 2.49
N PHE A 63 -3.40 11.58 1.79
CA PHE A 63 -3.39 10.19 2.27
C PHE A 63 -4.29 9.90 3.50
N ARG A 64 -5.23 10.79 3.86
CA ARG A 64 -6.16 10.53 4.98
C ARG A 64 -7.36 9.68 4.57
N ALA A 65 -7.67 9.63 3.28
CA ALA A 65 -8.72 8.77 2.75
C ALA A 65 -8.25 7.30 2.67
N THR A 66 -9.19 6.37 2.81
CA THR A 66 -8.94 4.96 2.46
C THR A 66 -9.00 4.82 0.94
N THR A 67 -7.84 4.89 0.29
CA THR A 67 -7.65 4.75 -1.16
C THR A 67 -6.94 3.44 -1.47
N LEU A 68 -6.80 3.09 -2.76
CA LEU A 68 -5.99 1.93 -3.14
C LEU A 68 -4.50 2.16 -2.78
N ALA A 69 -4.00 3.39 -2.90
CA ALA A 69 -2.61 3.70 -2.56
C ALA A 69 -2.35 3.53 -1.05
N SER A 70 -3.20 4.10 -0.19
CA SER A 70 -3.05 3.96 1.26
C SER A 70 -3.20 2.51 1.72
N THR A 71 -4.11 1.75 1.12
CA THR A 71 -4.27 0.30 1.40
C THR A 71 -3.04 -0.51 0.97
N LEU A 72 -2.48 -0.24 -0.21
CA LEU A 72 -1.25 -0.91 -0.69
C LEU A 72 -0.04 -0.60 0.20
N MET A 73 0.11 0.66 0.60
CA MET A 73 1.17 1.09 1.52
C MET A 73 1.07 0.37 2.87
N GLU A 74 -0.13 0.29 3.46
CA GLU A 74 -0.36 -0.42 4.71
C GLU A 74 0.04 -1.90 4.60
N GLN A 75 -0.44 -2.60 3.56
CA GLN A 75 -0.13 -4.02 3.37
C GLN A 75 1.35 -4.25 3.07
N TYR A 76 1.97 -3.38 2.28
CA TYR A 76 3.40 -3.46 1.97
C TYR A 76 4.27 -3.27 3.22
N MET A 77 4.00 -2.24 4.02
CA MET A 77 4.73 -2.00 5.27
C MET A 77 4.50 -3.15 6.25
N LYS A 78 3.28 -3.67 6.36
CA LYS A 78 3.02 -4.85 7.20
C LYS A 78 3.87 -6.05 6.76
N ALA A 79 3.96 -6.31 5.46
CA ALA A 79 4.73 -7.42 4.92
C ALA A 79 6.25 -7.27 5.08
N THR A 80 6.79 -6.05 5.05
CA THR A 80 8.24 -5.81 4.93
C THR A 80 8.87 -5.16 6.16
N ALA A 81 8.12 -4.36 6.93
CA ALA A 81 8.62 -3.56 8.04
C ALA A 81 8.35 -4.19 9.42
N THR A 82 7.78 -5.40 9.50
CA THR A 82 7.49 -6.06 10.79
C THR A 82 8.72 -6.14 11.70
N SER A 83 9.89 -6.49 11.15
CA SER A 83 11.14 -6.50 11.92
C SER A 83 11.48 -5.11 12.46
N PHE A 84 11.40 -4.07 11.63
CA PHE A 84 11.64 -2.68 12.05
C PHE A 84 10.70 -2.27 13.20
N VAL A 85 9.41 -2.56 13.07
CA VAL A 85 8.41 -2.25 14.10
C VAL A 85 8.71 -2.99 15.40
N HIS A 86 9.09 -4.27 15.35
CA HIS A 86 9.51 -5.02 16.53
C HIS A 86 10.72 -4.38 17.21
N HIS A 87 11.78 -4.06 16.46
CA HIS A 87 12.97 -3.43 17.03
C HIS A 87 12.64 -2.06 17.65
N ALA A 88 11.74 -1.29 17.03
CA ALA A 88 11.38 0.05 17.51
C ALA A 88 10.49 0.03 18.77
N LEU A 89 9.55 -0.92 18.86
CA LEU A 89 8.45 -0.83 19.84
C LEU A 89 8.39 -1.97 20.86
N LYS A 90 8.97 -3.14 20.58
CA LYS A 90 8.77 -4.35 21.39
C LYS A 90 9.12 -4.12 22.87
N ASP A 91 10.31 -3.61 23.15
CA ASP A 91 10.79 -3.45 24.52
C ASP A 91 9.99 -2.39 25.30
N SER A 92 9.61 -1.30 24.63
CA SER A 92 8.76 -0.26 25.22
C SER A 92 7.38 -0.81 25.57
N ILE A 93 6.78 -1.61 24.68
CA ILE A 93 5.49 -2.26 24.93
C ILE A 93 5.59 -3.25 26.10
N LEU A 94 6.64 -4.08 26.16
CA LEU A 94 6.84 -5.05 27.24
C LEU A 94 6.97 -4.35 28.60
N LYS A 95 7.74 -3.27 28.70
CA LYS A 95 7.87 -2.48 29.94
C LYS A 95 6.53 -1.91 30.41
N ILE A 96 5.68 -1.43 29.50
CA ILE A 96 4.34 -0.93 29.83
C ILE A 96 3.46 -2.07 30.35
N MET A 97 3.54 -3.25 29.74
CA MET A 97 2.75 -4.41 30.14
C MET A 97 3.17 -4.95 31.52
N GLU A 98 4.46 -4.94 31.84
CA GLU A 98 5.03 -5.38 33.12
C GLU A 98 4.87 -4.36 34.26
N SER A 99 4.56 -3.10 33.94
CA SER A 99 4.36 -2.03 34.92
C SER A 99 2.98 -2.04 35.61
N LYS A 100 2.16 -3.06 35.37
CA LYS A 100 0.87 -3.29 36.06
C LYS A 100 1.06 -4.15 37.29
#